data_AF-A0A444WEF5-F1
#
_entry.id   AF-A0A444WEF5-F1
#
_cell.length_a   1.000
_cell.length_b   1.000
_cell.length_c   1.000
_cell.angle_alpha   90.00
_cell.angle_beta   90.00
_cell.angle_gamma   90.00
#
_symmetry.space_group_name_H-M   'P 1'
#
loop_
_entity.id
_entity.type
_entity.pdbx_description
1 polymer ?
#
loop_
_entity_poly.entity_id
_entity_poly.type
_entity_poly.pdbx_seq_one_letter_code
_entity_poly.pdbx_strand_id
1 'polypeptide(L)'
;MILNYTMARCIKDQQLEASRALMDTIYVIGGKWKLPILYSICNGNTRFKDIEQSIPGITNRMLSRNLKELEENQLIIRKFGNDSSVYEYHFTEYSKEYGDLIYQMIKWGKAHKKRIIESIKQPSALQHN
;
A
#
# COMPACT_ATOMS: atom_id res chain seq x y z
N MET A 1 1.20 44.75 0.73
CA MET A 1 -0.07 44.07 0.37
C MET A 1 0.13 42.85 -0.55
N ILE A 2 1.22 42.76 -1.33
CA ILE A 2 1.49 41.61 -2.23
C ILE A 2 2.03 40.37 -1.47
N LEU A 3 2.87 40.55 -0.45
CA LEU A 3 3.50 39.45 0.31
C LEU A 3 2.50 38.45 0.94
N ASN A 4 1.40 38.92 1.54
CA ASN A 4 0.40 38.03 2.14
C ASN A 4 -0.42 37.25 1.10
N TYR A 5 -0.63 37.84 -0.09
CA TYR A 5 -1.36 37.18 -1.17
C TYR A 5 -0.51 36.08 -1.82
N THR A 6 0.77 36.35 -2.05
CA THR A 6 1.72 35.35 -2.58
C THR A 6 1.94 34.20 -1.60
N MET A 7 2.03 34.48 -0.29
CA MET A 7 2.15 33.44 0.75
C MET A 7 0.87 32.60 0.86
N ALA A 8 -0.31 33.22 0.87
CA ALA A 8 -1.58 32.47 0.92
C ALA A 8 -1.82 31.63 -0.35
N ARG A 9 -1.34 32.09 -1.51
CA ARG A 9 -1.36 31.32 -2.77
C ARG A 9 -0.38 30.15 -2.72
N CYS A 10 0.86 30.37 -2.26
CA CYS A 10 1.86 29.34 -2.07
C CYS A 10 1.39 28.23 -1.10
N ILE A 11 0.72 28.58 0.01
CA ILE A 11 0.18 27.61 0.97
C ILE A 11 -0.92 26.76 0.32
N LYS A 12 -1.83 27.37 -0.47
CA LYS A 12 -2.88 26.63 -1.17
C LYS A 12 -2.31 25.70 -2.25
N ASP A 13 -1.30 26.16 -2.97
CA ASP A 13 -0.63 25.37 -4.01
C ASP A 13 0.10 24.17 -3.39
N GLN A 14 0.78 24.36 -2.25
CA GLN A 14 1.44 23.29 -1.50
C GLN A 14 0.45 22.27 -0.92
N GLN A 15 -0.70 22.71 -0.40
CA GLN A 15 -1.75 21.81 0.09
C GLN A 15 -2.38 20.98 -1.04
N LEU A 16 -2.58 21.60 -2.21
CA LEU A 16 -3.12 20.91 -3.39
C LEU A 16 -2.14 19.85 -3.91
N GLU A 17 -0.85 20.18 -3.95
CA GLU A 17 0.21 19.23 -4.32
C GLU A 17 0.26 18.04 -3.38
N ALA A 18 0.24 18.26 -2.06
CA ALA A 18 0.25 17.19 -1.07
C ALA A 18 -0.98 16.26 -1.21
N SER A 19 -2.16 16.83 -1.44
CA SER A 19 -3.38 16.06 -1.66
C SER A 19 -3.30 15.19 -2.92
N ARG A 20 -2.75 15.73 -4.01
CA ARG A 20 -2.53 14.98 -5.26
C ARG A 20 -1.54 13.85 -5.06
N ALA A 21 -0.40 14.11 -4.43
CA ALA A 21 0.60 13.09 -4.13
C ALA A 21 0.03 11.93 -3.28
N LEU A 22 -0.85 12.25 -2.32
CA LEU A 22 -1.58 11.23 -1.55
C LEU A 22 -2.52 10.41 -2.43
N MET A 23 -3.28 11.07 -3.31
CA MET A 23 -4.18 10.38 -4.24
C MET A 23 -3.41 9.48 -5.22
N ASP A 24 -2.29 9.94 -5.74
CA ASP A 24 -1.42 9.18 -6.63
C ASP A 24 -0.87 7.94 -5.91
N THR A 25 -0.45 8.10 -4.65
CA THR A 25 -0.05 6.97 -3.81
C THR A 25 -1.18 5.94 -3.69
N ILE A 26 -2.40 6.38 -3.36
CA ILE A 26 -3.56 5.49 -3.24
C ILE A 26 -3.92 4.84 -4.57
N TYR A 27 -3.74 5.53 -5.70
CA TYR A 27 -3.96 4.96 -7.02
C TYR A 27 -2.97 3.81 -7.30
N VAL A 28 -1.69 4.02 -6.98
CA VAL A 28 -0.63 3.06 -7.25
C VAL A 28 -0.72 1.83 -6.35
N ILE A 29 -0.80 2.01 -5.02
CA ILE A 29 -0.70 0.91 -4.04
C ILE A 29 -2.01 0.58 -3.31
N GLY A 30 -3.06 1.36 -3.52
CA GLY A 30 -4.34 1.15 -2.86
C GLY A 30 -5.14 -0.05 -3.39
N GLY A 31 -6.35 -0.19 -2.85
CA GLY A 31 -7.24 -1.31 -3.17
C GLY A 31 -6.98 -2.54 -2.30
N LYS A 32 -7.79 -3.58 -2.53
CA LYS A 32 -7.85 -4.76 -1.65
C LYS A 32 -6.61 -5.66 -1.75
N TRP A 33 -5.96 -5.72 -2.90
CA TRP A 33 -5.02 -6.81 -3.21
C TRP A 33 -3.56 -6.38 -3.37
N LYS A 34 -3.27 -5.13 -3.75
CA LYS A 34 -1.90 -4.68 -4.02
C LYS A 34 -1.00 -4.76 -2.79
N LEU A 35 -1.44 -4.22 -1.63
CA LEU A 35 -0.67 -4.29 -0.39
C LEU A 35 -0.40 -5.72 0.10
N PRO A 36 -1.38 -6.65 0.14
CA PRO A 36 -1.11 -8.05 0.43
C PRO A 36 -0.09 -8.71 -0.51
N ILE A 37 -0.13 -8.40 -1.82
CA ILE A 37 0.84 -8.90 -2.80
C ILE A 37 2.24 -8.39 -2.51
N LEU A 38 2.39 -7.06 -2.32
CA LEU A 38 3.68 -6.45 -2.02
C LEU A 38 4.24 -7.00 -0.70
N TYR A 39 3.41 -7.16 0.32
CA TYR A 39 3.81 -7.76 1.60
C TYR A 39 4.24 -9.22 1.44
N SER A 40 3.55 -10.01 0.60
CA SER A 40 3.93 -11.39 0.32
C SER A 40 5.31 -11.49 -0.34
N ILE A 41 5.56 -10.66 -1.37
CA ILE A 41 6.86 -10.59 -2.06
C ILE A 41 7.95 -10.13 -1.09
N CYS A 42 7.66 -9.16 -0.22
CA CYS A 42 8.58 -8.70 0.83
C CYS A 42 9.00 -9.82 1.80
N ASN A 43 8.12 -10.80 2.03
CA ASN A 43 8.40 -11.96 2.88
C ASN A 43 9.06 -13.12 2.14
N GLY A 44 9.48 -12.92 0.88
CA GLY A 44 10.26 -13.89 0.11
C GLY A 44 9.45 -14.77 -0.83
N ASN A 45 8.13 -14.58 -0.96
CA ASN A 45 7.34 -15.32 -1.95
C ASN A 45 7.55 -14.69 -3.33
N THR A 46 8.32 -15.34 -4.18
CA THR A 46 8.63 -14.83 -5.53
C THR A 46 7.79 -15.49 -6.61
N ARG A 47 7.27 -16.70 -6.41
CA ARG A 47 6.50 -17.42 -7.42
C ARG A 47 5.01 -17.11 -7.32
N PHE A 48 4.33 -17.16 -8.45
CA PHE A 48 2.89 -16.86 -8.53
C PHE A 48 2.05 -17.66 -7.51
N LYS A 49 2.27 -18.98 -7.41
CA LYS A 49 1.51 -19.85 -6.48
C LYS A 49 1.82 -19.55 -5.02
N ASP A 50 3.06 -19.24 -4.69
CA ASP A 50 3.45 -18.94 -3.31
C ASP A 50 2.80 -17.63 -2.85
N ILE A 51 2.78 -16.63 -3.75
CA ILE A 51 2.08 -15.36 -3.53
C ILE A 51 0.57 -15.61 -3.37
N GLU A 52 -0.05 -16.38 -4.26
CA GLU A 52 -1.48 -16.73 -4.19
C GLU A 52 -1.83 -17.39 -2.84
N GLN A 53 -1.09 -18.43 -2.45
CA GLN A 53 -1.35 -19.19 -1.23
C GLN A 53 -1.18 -18.36 0.05
N SER A 54 -0.28 -17.38 0.02
CA SER A 54 -0.06 -16.47 1.16
C SER A 54 -1.18 -15.43 1.36
N ILE A 55 -2.12 -15.29 0.42
CA ILE A 55 -3.15 -14.25 0.43
C ILE A 55 -4.55 -14.90 0.37
N PRO A 56 -5.19 -15.14 1.52
CA PRO A 56 -6.50 -15.77 1.56
C PRO A 56 -7.55 -15.03 0.73
N GLY A 57 -8.23 -15.77 -0.16
CA GLY A 57 -9.37 -15.28 -0.93
C GLY A 57 -9.02 -14.47 -2.18
N ILE A 58 -7.74 -14.32 -2.54
CA ILE A 58 -7.39 -13.82 -3.86
C ILE A 58 -7.63 -14.92 -4.91
N THR A 59 -8.12 -14.55 -6.09
CA THR A 59 -8.22 -15.49 -7.22
C THR A 59 -7.05 -15.29 -8.18
N ASN A 60 -6.72 -16.31 -8.97
CA ASN A 60 -5.72 -16.22 -10.04
C ASN A 60 -5.92 -15.03 -10.97
N ARG A 61 -7.17 -14.75 -11.37
CA ARG A 61 -7.50 -13.61 -12.22
C ARG A 61 -7.18 -12.28 -11.54
N MET A 62 -7.52 -12.15 -10.26
CA MET A 62 -7.23 -10.95 -9.48
C MET A 62 -5.73 -10.80 -9.24
N LEU A 63 -5.02 -11.87 -8.87
CA LEU A 63 -3.57 -11.84 -8.66
C LEU A 63 -2.84 -11.43 -9.94
N SER A 64 -3.14 -12.08 -11.06
CA SER A 64 -2.52 -11.76 -12.36
C SER A 64 -2.74 -10.31 -12.76
N ARG A 65 -3.96 -9.77 -12.59
CA ARG A 65 -4.25 -8.36 -12.88
C ARG A 65 -3.42 -7.42 -12.00
N ASN A 66 -3.39 -7.65 -10.69
CA ASN A 66 -2.67 -6.78 -9.77
C ASN A 66 -1.15 -6.87 -9.97
N LEU A 67 -0.59 -8.05 -10.23
CA LEU A 67 0.84 -8.18 -10.55
C LEU A 67 1.21 -7.39 -11.81
N LYS A 68 0.37 -7.46 -12.85
CA LYS A 68 0.56 -6.67 -14.07
C LYS A 68 0.52 -5.16 -13.78
N GLU A 69 -0.47 -4.69 -13.02
CA GLU A 69 -0.55 -3.28 -12.63
C GLU A 69 0.67 -2.84 -11.80
N LEU A 70 1.13 -3.67 -10.86
CA LEU A 70 2.31 -3.38 -10.04
C LEU A 70 3.60 -3.34 -10.87
N GLU A 71 3.71 -4.18 -11.90
CA GLU A 71 4.81 -4.19 -12.86
C GLU A 71 4.78 -2.93 -13.74
N GLU A 72 3.62 -2.55 -14.27
CA GLU A 72 3.43 -1.32 -15.06
C GLU A 72 3.75 -0.05 -14.24
N ASN A 73 3.51 -0.09 -12.93
CA ASN A 73 3.89 0.98 -11.99
C ASN A 73 5.33 0.85 -11.47
N GLN A 74 6.15 -0.03 -12.05
CA GLN A 74 7.57 -0.19 -11.73
C GLN A 74 7.85 -0.56 -10.27
N LEU A 75 6.86 -1.11 -9.56
CA LEU A 75 7.02 -1.56 -8.19
C LEU A 75 7.59 -2.97 -8.12
N ILE A 76 7.28 -3.81 -9.11
CA ILE A 76 7.84 -5.14 -9.20
C ILE A 76 8.39 -5.38 -10.60
N ILE A 77 9.31 -6.34 -10.71
CA ILE A 77 9.79 -6.89 -11.97
C ILE A 77 9.42 -8.36 -12.05
N ARG A 78 9.07 -8.80 -13.26
CA ARG A 78 8.89 -10.21 -13.60
C ARG A 78 10.12 -10.71 -14.35
N LYS A 79 10.75 -11.77 -13.85
CA LYS A 79 11.91 -12.41 -14.50
C LYS A 79 11.80 -13.93 -14.47
N PHE A 80 12.49 -14.62 -15.37
CA PHE A 80 12.64 -16.08 -15.26
C PHE A 80 13.48 -16.42 -14.03
N GLY A 81 13.05 -17.41 -13.25
CA GLY A 81 13.85 -17.92 -12.14
C GLY A 81 15.11 -18.61 -12.68
N ASN A 82 16.26 -18.40 -12.02
CA ASN A 82 17.57 -18.86 -12.51
C ASN A 82 17.61 -20.35 -12.86
N ASP A 83 16.89 -21.18 -12.10
CA ASP A 83 16.87 -22.64 -12.28
C ASP A 83 15.48 -23.18 -12.63
N SER A 84 14.58 -22.33 -13.14
CA SER A 84 13.18 -22.73 -13.35
C SER A 84 12.58 -22.14 -14.62
N SER A 85 11.75 -22.93 -15.32
CA SER A 85 10.94 -22.43 -16.44
C SER A 85 9.74 -21.59 -16.01
N VAL A 86 9.69 -21.14 -14.75
CA VAL A 86 8.62 -20.32 -14.19
C VAL A 86 9.09 -18.89 -13.96
N TYR A 87 8.12 -17.97 -14.01
CA TYR A 87 8.36 -16.58 -13.70
C TYR A 87 8.36 -16.34 -12.19
N GLU A 88 9.24 -15.45 -11.77
CA GLU A 88 9.34 -14.92 -10.44
C GLU A 88 9.12 -13.41 -10.43
N TYR A 89 8.55 -12.92 -9.33
CA TYR A 89 8.22 -11.53 -9.08
C TYR A 89 9.09 -11.01 -7.94
N HIS A 90 9.77 -9.90 -8.19
CA HIS A 90 10.71 -9.29 -7.24
C HIS A 90 10.46 -7.79 -7.17
N PHE A 91 10.80 -7.16 -6.06
CA PHE A 91 10.84 -5.69 -6.01
C PHE A 91 11.87 -5.14 -6.99
N THR A 92 11.59 -3.95 -7.51
CA THR A 92 12.58 -3.13 -8.20
C THR A 92 13.51 -2.48 -7.18
N GLU A 93 14.63 -1.92 -7.64
CA GLU A 93 15.51 -1.15 -6.75
C GLU A 93 14.77 0.05 -6.14
N TYR A 94 13.95 0.72 -6.96
CA TYR A 94 13.09 1.82 -6.55
C TYR A 94 12.13 1.42 -5.43
N SER A 95 11.57 0.21 -5.49
CA SER A 95 10.58 -0.21 -4.50
C SER A 95 11.16 -0.77 -3.20
N LYS A 96 12.49 -0.82 -3.02
CA LYS A 96 13.08 -1.20 -1.73
C LYS A 96 12.72 -0.23 -0.61
N GLU A 97 12.55 1.06 -0.93
CA GLU A 97 12.06 2.08 0.01
C GLU A 97 10.59 1.84 0.44
N TYR A 98 9.81 1.07 -0.34
CA TYR A 98 8.42 0.76 0.02
C TYR A 98 8.31 -0.21 1.20
N GLY A 99 9.38 -0.96 1.52
CA GLY A 99 9.39 -1.81 2.70
C GLY A 99 9.07 -1.03 3.98
N ASP A 100 9.66 0.15 4.14
CA ASP A 100 9.44 1.02 5.30
C ASP A 100 8.02 1.61 5.30
N LEU A 101 7.50 2.00 4.14
CA LEU A 101 6.12 2.49 4.01
C LEU A 101 5.12 1.41 4.44
N ILE A 102 5.26 0.19 3.91
CA ILE A 102 4.41 -0.96 4.26
C ILE A 102 4.50 -1.23 5.77
N TYR A 103 5.70 -1.17 6.34
CA TYR A 103 5.90 -1.34 7.78
C TYR A 103 5.15 -0.28 8.61
N GLN A 104 5.23 1.00 8.24
CA GLN A 104 4.49 2.06 8.93
C GLN A 104 2.98 1.88 8.83
N MET A 105 2.47 1.47 7.66
CA MET A 105 1.04 1.15 7.47
C MET A 105 0.59 -0.01 8.36
N ILE A 106 1.39 -1.08 8.47
CA ILE A 106 1.11 -2.22 9.36
C ILE A 106 1.07 -1.76 10.82
N LYS A 107 2.06 -0.97 11.25
CA LYS A 107 2.14 -0.44 12.61
C LYS A 107 0.92 0.39 12.96
N TRP A 108 0.55 1.33 12.08
CA TRP A 108 -0.64 2.16 12.26
C TRP A 108 -1.92 1.32 12.27
N GLY A 109 -2.07 0.39 11.33
CA GLY A 109 -3.25 -0.46 11.22
C GLY A 109 -3.50 -1.32 12.46
N LYS A 110 -2.43 -1.87 13.07
CA LYS A 110 -2.51 -2.59 14.35
C LYS A 110 -2.98 -1.69 15.49
N ALA A 111 -2.41 -0.49 15.60
CA ALA A 111 -2.79 0.48 16.63
C ALA A 111 -4.25 0.94 16.46
N HIS A 112 -4.66 1.22 15.21
CA HIS A 112 -6.03 1.63 14.89
C HIS A 112 -7.05 0.53 15.22
N LYS A 113 -6.77 -0.72 14.84
CA LYS A 113 -7.63 -1.86 15.17
C LYS A 113 -7.82 -2.01 16.68
N LYS A 114 -6.73 -1.86 17.47
CA LYS A 114 -6.79 -1.89 18.93
C LYS A 114 -7.73 -0.79 19.47
N ARG A 115 -7.55 0.45 19.00
CA ARG A 115 -8.39 1.60 19.38
C ARG A 115 -9.88 1.36 19.10
N ILE A 116 -10.22 0.82 17.92
CA ILE A 116 -11.61 0.52 17.55
C ILE A 116 -12.21 -0.59 18.43
N ILE A 117 -11.45 -1.66 18.70
CA ILE A 117 -11.90 -2.74 19.59
C ILE A 117 -12.14 -2.21 21.01
N GLU A 118 -11.26 -1.33 21.50
CA GLU A 118 -11.41 -0.71 22.82
C GLU A 118 -12.64 0.22 22.88
N SER A 119 -12.91 1.01 21.84
CA SER A 119 -14.10 1.86 21.79
C SER A 119 -15.41 1.07 21.76
N ILE A 120 -15.41 -0.15 21.22
CA ILE A 120 -16.59 -1.03 21.21
C ILE A 120 -16.81 -1.68 22.60
N LYS A 121 -15.73 -1.92 23.35
CA LYS A 121 -15.80 -2.54 24.70
C LYS A 121 -16.24 -1.58 25.79
N GLN A 122 -16.20 -0.28 25.57
CA GLN A 122 -16.80 0.71 26.45
C GLN A 122 -18.18 1.10 25.91
N PRO A 123 -19.28 0.39 26.26
CA PRO A 123 -20.60 0.93 25.97
C PRO A 123 -20.70 2.27 26.68
N SER A 124 -21.17 3.29 25.96
CA SER A 124 -21.35 4.66 26.41
C SER A 124 -21.98 4.75 27.80
N ALA A 125 -21.17 4.81 28.84
CA ALA A 125 -21.50 5.59 30.01
C ALA A 125 -21.14 7.03 29.65
N LEU A 126 -22.09 7.95 29.83
CA LEU A 126 -21.97 9.41 29.62
C LEU A 126 -22.30 9.90 28.19
N GLN A 127 -23.56 9.73 27.80
CA GLN A 127 -24.31 10.81 27.15
C GLN A 127 -25.50 11.20 28.02
N HIS A 128 -25.21 11.74 29.21
CA HIS A 128 -26.11 12.63 29.95
C HIS A 128 -25.25 13.77 30.49
N ASN A 129 -25.32 14.89 29.78
CA ASN A 129 -25.45 16.27 30.27
C ASN A 129 -25.16 17.24 29.13
#